data_AF-A0A9D2KDG5-F1
#
_entry.id   AF-A0A9D2KDG5-F1
#
_cell.length_a   1.000
_cell.length_b   1.000
_cell.length_c   1.000
_cell.angle_alpha   90.00
_cell.angle_beta   90.00
_cell.angle_gamma   90.00
#
_symmetry.space_group_name_H-M   'P 1'
#
loop_
_entity.id
_entity.type
_entity.pdbx_description
1 polymer ?
#
loop_
_entity_poly.entity_id
_entity_poly.type
_entity_poly.pdbx_seq_one_letter_code
_entity_poly.pdbx_strand_id
1 'polypeptide(L)'
;MKTKVSLKKLFVSTLFLTFGISAFAFQNNDFVYNSKEVNGLKVSQSVYKNNNNLLTNYLEYHYKYDDQKRLIENETVCWDENQKTWKKVMCVRYTYNDNQVTTSYYKWSNRKGRYVEETAKTTTMYVAAK
;
A
#
# COMPACT_ATOMS: atom_id res chain seq x y z
N MET A 1 -18.61 48.76 -22.66
CA MET A 1 -18.00 47.82 -23.63
C MET A 1 -16.80 47.16 -22.96
N LYS A 2 -16.69 45.82 -23.03
CA LYS A 2 -15.48 44.98 -22.81
C LYS A 2 -14.99 44.87 -21.35
N THR A 3 -14.63 43.71 -20.79
CA THR A 3 -14.30 42.40 -21.39
C THR A 3 -14.43 41.30 -20.31
N LYS A 4 -14.96 40.14 -20.69
CA LYS A 4 -14.76 38.89 -19.93
C LYS A 4 -13.27 38.55 -19.94
N VAL A 5 -12.71 38.19 -18.79
CA VAL A 5 -11.48 37.38 -18.73
C VAL A 5 -11.78 36.19 -17.84
N SER A 6 -12.02 35.02 -18.45
CA SER A 6 -12.03 33.76 -17.71
C SER A 6 -10.59 33.40 -17.38
N LEU A 7 -10.22 33.40 -16.11
CA LEU A 7 -8.94 32.85 -15.67
C LEU A 7 -9.02 31.33 -15.70
N LYS A 8 -8.63 30.72 -16.82
CA LYS A 8 -8.07 29.37 -16.79
C LYS A 8 -6.71 29.47 -16.09
N LYS A 9 -6.64 29.04 -14.83
CA LYS A 9 -5.36 28.80 -14.15
C LYS A 9 -5.30 27.32 -13.75
N LEU A 10 -4.83 26.52 -14.69
CA LEU A 10 -4.12 25.29 -14.38
C LEU A 10 -2.78 25.72 -13.78
N PHE A 11 -2.52 25.47 -12.50
CA PHE A 11 -1.17 25.19 -12.03
C PHE A 11 -1.18 24.19 -10.88
N VAL A 12 -0.32 23.20 -11.10
CA VAL A 12 0.02 22.00 -10.33
C VAL A 12 0.73 22.35 -9.02
N SER A 13 0.70 21.38 -8.08
CA SER A 13 1.49 21.30 -6.83
C SER A 13 0.84 22.05 -5.65
N THR A 14 0.53 21.42 -4.51
CA THR A 14 1.48 20.69 -3.66
C THR A 14 0.79 19.54 -2.93
N LEU A 15 1.00 18.30 -3.37
CA LEU A 15 0.91 17.18 -2.44
C LEU A 15 2.19 17.28 -1.60
N PHE A 16 2.06 17.72 -0.35
CA PHE A 16 3.10 17.50 0.64
C PHE A 16 3.24 15.97 0.82
N LEU A 17 4.05 15.35 -0.03
CA LEU A 17 4.71 14.09 0.31
C LEU A 17 6.16 14.43 0.66
N THR A 18 6.34 15.30 1.66
CA THR A 18 7.61 15.39 2.37
C THR A 18 7.74 14.16 3.26
N PHE A 19 8.15 13.04 2.66
CA PHE A 19 9.11 12.14 3.28
C PHE A 19 10.32 12.05 2.34
N GLY A 20 10.92 13.21 2.08
CA GLY A 20 12.35 13.25 1.84
C GLY A 20 13.03 13.00 3.18
N ILE A 21 13.13 11.75 3.58
CA ILE A 21 14.09 11.35 4.59
C ILE A 21 14.62 9.99 4.14
N SER A 22 15.94 9.94 4.03
CA SER A 22 16.90 8.84 3.92
C SER A 22 16.34 7.43 3.97
N ALA A 23 17.04 6.46 3.37
CA ALA A 23 16.99 5.12 3.91
C ALA A 23 17.48 5.17 5.37
N PHE A 24 16.62 5.57 6.32
CA PHE A 24 16.76 5.18 7.70
C PHE A 24 16.48 3.69 7.64
N ALA A 25 17.56 2.92 7.62
CA ALA A 25 17.54 1.67 8.33
C ALA A 25 17.07 2.01 9.75
N PHE A 26 15.75 1.93 9.98
CA PHE A 26 15.24 1.97 11.33
C PHE A 26 15.92 0.82 12.05
N GLN A 27 16.72 1.18 13.04
CA GLN A 27 17.58 0.31 13.81
C GLN A 27 16.73 -0.55 14.75
N ASN A 28 15.99 -1.49 14.15
CA ASN A 28 15.73 -2.82 14.67
C ASN A 28 16.39 -3.73 13.64
N ASN A 29 17.62 -4.18 13.92
CA ASN A 29 18.51 -4.87 12.97
C ASN A 29 17.95 -6.18 12.37
N ASP A 30 16.74 -6.59 12.72
CA ASP A 30 16.13 -7.84 12.29
C ASP A 30 15.57 -7.79 10.87
N PHE A 31 15.22 -6.61 10.34
CA PHE A 31 14.56 -6.52 9.03
C PHE A 31 15.16 -5.47 8.09
N VAL A 32 15.28 -5.85 6.81
CA VAL A 32 15.68 -4.98 5.70
C VAL A 32 14.53 -4.84 4.72
N TYR A 33 14.30 -3.62 4.23
CA TYR A 33 13.17 -3.30 3.35
C TYR A 33 13.68 -2.84 1.99
N ASN A 34 13.11 -3.40 0.92
CA ASN A 34 13.39 -2.98 -0.44
C ASN A 34 12.09 -2.63 -1.17
N SER A 35 11.92 -1.38 -1.55
CA SER A 35 10.72 -0.89 -2.23
C SER A 35 10.93 -0.85 -3.75
N LYS A 36 9.92 -1.28 -4.51
CA LYS A 36 9.87 -1.08 -5.96
C LYS A 36 8.88 0.01 -6.27
N GLU A 37 9.31 1.00 -7.04
CA GLU A 37 8.47 2.11 -7.50
C GLU A 37 8.33 2.10 -9.02
N VAL A 38 7.14 2.45 -9.50
CA VAL A 38 6.82 2.65 -10.91
C VAL A 38 6.02 3.94 -11.03
N ASN A 39 6.49 4.89 -11.84
CA ASN A 39 5.81 6.17 -12.05
C ASN A 39 5.54 6.96 -10.75
N GLY A 40 6.45 6.87 -9.78
CA GLY A 40 6.34 7.52 -8.47
C GLY A 40 5.36 6.85 -7.50
N LEU A 41 4.90 5.63 -7.81
CA LEU A 41 4.04 4.84 -6.92
C LEU A 41 4.79 3.58 -6.48
N LYS A 42 4.76 3.31 -5.18
CA LYS A 42 5.31 2.08 -4.58
C LYS A 42 4.42 0.89 -4.95
N VAL A 43 4.86 0.05 -5.88
CA VAL A 43 4.07 -1.10 -6.37
C VAL A 43 4.36 -2.39 -5.61
N SER A 44 5.54 -2.51 -4.99
CA SER A 44 5.81 -3.59 -4.04
C SER A 44 6.86 -3.20 -2.99
N GLN A 45 6.91 -3.97 -1.91
CA GLN A 45 8.00 -3.92 -0.94
C GLN A 45 8.33 -5.31 -0.42
N SER A 46 9.57 -5.72 -0.63
CA SER A 46 10.12 -6.93 -0.02
C SER A 46 10.66 -6.60 1.36
N VAL A 47 10.40 -7.48 2.32
CA VAL A 47 10.96 -7.47 3.66
C VAL A 47 11.82 -8.71 3.82
N TYR A 48 13.04 -8.51 4.27
CA TYR A 48 14.00 -9.57 4.54
C TYR A 48 14.30 -9.62 6.02
N LYS A 49 14.49 -10.82 6.57
CA LYS A 49 15.14 -10.99 7.87
C LYS A 49 16.65 -10.86 7.69
N ASN A 50 17.29 -10.06 8.52
CA ASN A 50 18.74 -9.94 8.59
C ASN A 50 19.27 -10.76 9.76
N ASN A 51 20.02 -11.82 9.46
CA ASN A 51 20.74 -12.61 10.44
C ASN A 51 22.24 -12.53 10.14
N ASN A 52 22.94 -11.65 10.86
CA ASN A 52 24.38 -11.43 10.70
C ASN A 52 24.81 -11.20 9.24
N ASN A 53 24.16 -10.26 8.55
CA ASN A 53 24.36 -9.90 7.15
C ASN A 53 23.86 -10.93 6.12
N LEU A 54 23.27 -12.05 6.55
CA LEU A 54 22.53 -12.93 5.65
C LEU A 54 21.07 -12.48 5.59
N LEU A 55 20.63 -12.05 4.40
CA LEU A 55 19.24 -11.68 4.14
C LEU A 55 18.44 -12.89 3.68
N THR A 56 17.33 -13.15 4.36
CA THR A 56 16.37 -14.21 4.02
C THR A 56 15.00 -13.61 3.75
N ASN A 57 14.27 -14.13 2.77
CA ASN A 57 12.94 -13.66 2.43
C ASN A 57 12.01 -13.77 3.64
N TYR A 58 11.15 -12.78 3.85
CA TYR A 58 10.19 -12.82 4.95
C TYR A 58 8.77 -12.47 4.51
N LEU A 59 8.55 -11.23 4.07
CA LEU A 59 7.24 -10.75 3.61
C LEU A 59 7.42 -10.03 2.28
N GLU A 60 6.38 -10.04 1.46
CA GLU A 60 6.24 -9.11 0.35
C GLU A 60 4.86 -8.46 0.40
N TYR A 61 4.86 -7.15 0.21
CA TYR A 61 3.66 -6.34 0.04
C TYR A 61 3.49 -5.99 -1.43
N HIS A 62 2.28 -6.13 -1.95
CA HIS A 62 1.92 -5.73 -3.31
C HIS A 62 0.81 -4.69 -3.25
N TYR A 63 1.01 -3.57 -3.94
CA TYR A 63 0.11 -2.44 -3.91
C TYR A 63 -0.53 -2.21 -5.26
N LYS A 64 -1.83 -1.91 -5.27
CA LYS A 64 -2.56 -1.48 -6.46
C LYS A 64 -3.20 -0.14 -6.21
N TYR A 65 -3.29 0.64 -7.28
CA TYR A 65 -3.82 1.99 -7.25
C TYR A 65 -4.93 2.14 -8.30
N ASP A 66 -5.87 3.05 -8.04
CA ASP A 66 -6.83 3.48 -9.06
C ASP A 66 -6.24 4.56 -9.99
N ASP A 67 -7.05 5.02 -10.95
CA ASP A 67 -6.66 6.05 -11.92
C ASP A 67 -6.34 7.41 -11.27
N GLN A 68 -6.82 7.64 -10.05
CA GLN A 68 -6.53 8.83 -9.24
C GLN A 68 -5.28 8.64 -8.36
N LYS A 69 -4.55 7.53 -8.55
CA LYS A 69 -3.36 7.14 -7.78
C LYS A 69 -3.63 6.92 -6.29
N ARG A 70 -4.86 6.56 -5.92
CA ARG A 70 -5.22 6.19 -4.54
C ARG A 70 -5.02 4.70 -4.34
N LEU A 71 -4.52 4.29 -3.18
CA LEU A 71 -4.27 2.88 -2.85
C LEU A 71 -5.61 2.14 -2.75
N ILE A 72 -5.83 1.12 -3.58
CA ILE A 72 -7.08 0.32 -3.57
C ILE A 72 -6.88 -1.11 -3.07
N GLU A 73 -5.65 -1.62 -3.11
CA GLU A 73 -5.33 -2.97 -2.62
C GLU A 73 -3.92 -3.00 -2.03
N ASN A 74 -3.76 -3.63 -0.88
CA ASN A 74 -2.50 -4.00 -0.24
C ASN A 74 -2.54 -5.50 0.08
N GLU A 75 -1.91 -6.31 -0.76
CA GLU A 75 -1.78 -7.76 -0.55
C GLU A 75 -0.49 -8.05 0.22
N THR A 76 -0.57 -8.96 1.19
CA THR A 76 0.60 -9.48 1.92
C THR A 76 0.77 -10.97 1.63
N VAL A 77 1.97 -11.32 1.17
CA VAL A 77 2.44 -12.70 1.07
C VAL A 77 3.61 -12.91 2.02
N CYS A 78 3.74 -14.12 2.57
CA CYS A 78 4.87 -14.51 3.41
C CYS A 78 5.69 -15.60 2.75
N TRP A 79 6.98 -15.60 3.02
CA TRP A 79 7.86 -16.63 2.53
C TRP A 79 7.79 -17.86 3.44
N ASP A 80 7.49 -19.01 2.86
CA ASP A 80 7.58 -20.32 3.52
C ASP A 80 8.98 -20.89 3.29
N GLU A 81 9.81 -20.86 4.32
CA GLU A 81 11.19 -21.33 4.24
C GLU A 81 11.31 -22.84 4.02
N ASN A 82 10.32 -23.63 4.46
CA ASN A 82 10.36 -25.08 4.31
C ASN A 82 10.03 -25.48 2.88
N GLN A 83 9.03 -24.82 2.29
CA GLN A 83 8.57 -25.12 0.94
C GLN A 83 9.28 -24.29 -0.14
N LYS A 84 10.02 -23.25 0.25
CA LYS A 84 10.67 -22.27 -0.65
C LYS A 84 9.67 -21.63 -1.62
N THR A 85 8.51 -21.22 -1.09
CA THR A 85 7.43 -20.57 -1.86
C THR A 85 6.84 -19.41 -1.09
N TRP A 86 6.35 -18.41 -1.82
CA TRP A 86 5.46 -17.38 -1.28
C TRP A 86 4.07 -17.95 -1.01
N LYS A 87 3.51 -17.66 0.17
CA LYS A 87 2.17 -18.01 0.62
C LYS A 87 1.33 -16.76 0.81
N LYS A 88 0.08 -16.83 0.35
CA LYS A 88 -0.91 -15.77 0.57
C LYS A 88 -1.30 -15.71 2.04
N VAL A 89 -1.35 -14.51 2.61
CA VAL A 89 -1.68 -14.29 4.02
C VAL A 89 -2.97 -13.50 4.14
N MET A 90 -2.94 -12.25 3.68
CA MET A 90 -4.07 -11.33 3.80
C MET A 90 -4.06 -10.30 2.67
N CYS A 91 -5.19 -9.66 2.49
CA CYS A 91 -5.35 -8.55 1.57
C CYS A 91 -6.22 -7.48 2.24
N VAL A 92 -5.80 -6.23 2.15
CA VAL A 92 -6.60 -5.07 2.60
C VAL A 92 -7.04 -4.32 1.35
N ARG A 93 -8.33 -4.01 1.28
CA ARG A 93 -8.92 -3.28 0.15
C ARG A 93 -9.57 -1.99 0.61
N TYR A 94 -9.42 -0.97 -0.21
CA TYR A 94 -9.96 0.35 0.05
C TYR A 94 -11.00 0.69 -1.00
N THR A 95 -12.17 1.13 -0.55
CA THR A 95 -13.25 1.63 -1.41
C THR A 95 -13.53 3.07 -1.05
N TYR A 96 -13.49 3.94 -2.05
CA TYR A 96 -13.66 5.38 -1.91
C TYR A 96 -15.03 5.78 -2.45
N ASN A 97 -15.85 6.40 -1.61
CA ASN A 97 -17.15 6.98 -1.98
C ASN A 97 -17.18 8.41 -1.48
N ASP A 98 -17.33 9.41 -2.35
CA ASP A 98 -17.38 10.85 -2.04
C ASP A 98 -16.46 11.30 -0.89
N ASN A 99 -16.97 11.26 0.34
CA ASN A 99 -16.29 11.69 1.58
C ASN A 99 -16.00 10.54 2.55
N GLN A 100 -15.94 9.30 2.09
CA GLN A 100 -15.77 8.09 2.89
C GLN A 100 -14.73 7.15 2.27
N VAL A 101 -13.98 6.50 3.15
CA VAL A 101 -13.12 5.37 2.82
C VAL A 101 -13.55 4.17 3.65
N THR A 102 -13.94 3.09 2.96
CA THR A 102 -14.14 1.79 3.58
C THR A 102 -12.86 0.97 3.41
N THR A 103 -12.35 0.44 4.53
CA THR A 103 -11.21 -0.47 4.58
C THR A 103 -11.71 -1.86 4.94
N SER A 104 -11.70 -2.78 3.98
CA SER A 104 -12.09 -4.17 4.16
C SER A 104 -10.86 -5.06 4.31
N TYR A 105 -10.88 -5.93 5.32
CA TYR A 105 -9.80 -6.88 5.58
C TYR A 105 -10.17 -8.26 5.08
N TYR A 106 -9.24 -8.93 4.42
CA TYR A 106 -9.45 -10.28 3.90
C TYR A 106 -8.32 -11.20 4.35
N LYS A 107 -8.67 -12.41 4.78
CA LYS A 107 -7.72 -13.46 5.11
C LYS A 107 -7.70 -14.52 4.01
N TRP A 108 -6.52 -15.03 3.65
CA TRP A 108 -6.42 -16.15 2.72
C TRP A 108 -6.99 -17.42 3.34
N SER A 109 -7.86 -18.11 2.59
CA SER A 109 -8.40 -19.42 2.98
C SER A 109 -7.86 -20.50 2.05
N ASN A 110 -6.96 -21.35 2.55
CA ASN A 110 -6.47 -22.52 1.80
C ASN A 110 -7.62 -23.44 1.37
N ARG A 111 -8.62 -23.64 2.24
CA ARG A 111 -9.81 -24.46 1.94
C ARG A 111 -10.62 -23.92 0.77
N LYS A 112 -10.78 -22.59 0.67
CA LYS A 112 -11.59 -21.95 -0.40
C LYS A 112 -10.76 -21.52 -1.60
N GLY A 113 -9.43 -21.58 -1.54
CA GLY A 113 -8.54 -21.10 -2.60
C GLY A 113 -8.68 -19.60 -2.89
N ARG A 114 -9.15 -18.80 -1.93
CA ARG A 114 -9.40 -17.37 -2.11
C ARG A 114 -9.30 -16.58 -0.81
N TYR A 115 -9.17 -15.27 -0.96
CA TYR A 115 -9.37 -14.31 0.12
C TYR A 115 -10.85 -14.29 0.55
N VAL A 116 -11.06 -14.31 1.86
CA VAL A 116 -12.37 -14.26 2.50
C VAL A 116 -12.40 -13.02 3.38
N GLU A 117 -13.45 -12.21 3.22
CA GLU A 117 -13.60 -10.99 4.00
C GLU A 117 -13.83 -11.30 5.49
N GLU A 118 -13.13 -10.57 6.35
CA GLU A 118 -13.26 -10.59 7.80
C GLU A 118 -14.15 -9.41 8.19
N THR A 119 -15.47 -9.53 7.93
CA THR A 119 -16.42 -8.41 8.02
C THR A 119 -16.40 -7.67 9.36
N ALA A 120 -16.12 -8.37 10.47
CA ALA A 120 -15.98 -7.76 11.80
C ALA A 120 -14.81 -6.79 11.95
N LYS A 121 -13.86 -6.79 11.01
CA LYS A 121 -12.70 -5.87 10.97
C LYS A 121 -12.86 -4.75 9.95
N THR A 122 -13.88 -4.81 9.09
CA THR A 122 -14.15 -3.78 8.10
C THR A 122 -14.55 -2.49 8.80
N THR A 123 -13.91 -1.38 8.42
CA THR A 123 -14.18 -0.05 9.00
C THR A 123 -14.45 0.97 7.91
N THR A 124 -15.35 1.90 8.17
CA THR A 124 -15.65 3.03 7.29
C THR A 124 -15.38 4.32 8.04
N MET A 125 -14.54 5.17 7.46
CA MET A 125 -14.17 6.46 8.02
C MET A 125 -14.56 7.58 7.06
N TYR A 126 -15.04 8.69 7.61
CA TYR A 126 -15.26 9.91 6.84
C TYR A 126 -13.94 10.65 6.63
N VAL A 127 -13.67 11.03 5.38
CA VAL A 127 -12.60 11.95 5.04
C VAL A 127 -13.14 13.35 5.26
N ALA A 128 -12.56 14.08 6.21
CA ALA A 128 -12.96 15.47 6.46
C ALA A 128 -12.85 16.28 5.16
N ALA A 129 -13.92 17.00 4.83
CA ALA A 129 -13.89 18.01 3.80
C ALA A 129 -12.91 19.12 4.24
N LYS A 130 -12.01 19.51 3.34
CA LYS A 130 -11.11 20.65 3.57
C LYS A 130 -11.89 21.96 3.64
#